data_AF-A0A9D7CZD4-F1
#
_entry.id   AF-A0A9D7CZD4-F1
#
_cell.length_a   1.000
_cell.length_b   1.000
_cell.length_c   1.000
_cell.angle_alpha   90.00
_cell.angle_beta   90.00
_cell.angle_gamma   90.00
#
_symmetry.space_group_name_H-M   'P 1'
#
loop_
_entity.id
_entity.type
_entity.pdbx_description
1 polymer ?
#
loop_
_entity_poly.entity_id
_entity_poly.type
_entity_poly.pdbx_seq_one_letter_code
_entity_poly.pdbx_strand_id
1 'polypeptide(L)'
;MPARLCLWASLLAALGCTPQGAASKTSPAPALDDSPPVAAATNSSAHSGPTPVPAPVASDPPSRKSADGGLSVDASPVDAAGTSGARAKVVSIGMHVGGGPFDEVTKQPFLRSAEPRYPELAACFGRVNPAKQGEFGVDLTIEADGGRAKVANPRTTLRGEGFVECAVAFWKSIDFERSPHGKKVVSYSVRFVPVASLAK
;
A
#
# COMPACT_ATOMS: atom_id res chain seq x y z
N MET A 1 -14.94 -5.28 -50.92
CA MET A 1 -15.60 -6.58 -51.17
C MET A 1 -15.89 -7.22 -49.82
N PRO A 2 -17.17 -7.41 -49.43
CA PRO A 2 -17.58 -8.02 -48.17
C PRO A 2 -18.04 -9.48 -48.35
N ALA A 3 -17.74 -10.37 -47.39
CA ALA A 3 -18.41 -11.66 -47.20
C ALA A 3 -18.24 -12.04 -45.70
N ARG A 4 -19.25 -11.92 -44.82
CA ARG A 4 -20.49 -12.71 -44.61
C ARG A 4 -20.27 -14.16 -44.13
N LEU A 5 -20.61 -14.35 -42.84
CA LEU A 5 -21.43 -15.41 -42.21
C LEU A 5 -21.16 -16.91 -42.41
N CYS A 6 -21.02 -17.63 -41.29
CA CYS A 6 -21.74 -18.87 -40.92
C CYS A 6 -21.50 -19.11 -39.40
N LEU A 7 -22.38 -18.68 -38.49
CA LEU A 7 -23.55 -19.38 -37.93
C LEU A 7 -23.36 -20.87 -37.51
N TRP A 8 -23.46 -21.05 -36.18
CA TRP A 8 -24.23 -22.06 -35.41
C TRP A 8 -23.80 -23.53 -35.36
N ALA A 9 -23.58 -24.02 -34.13
CA ALA A 9 -24.27 -25.20 -33.61
C ALA A 9 -24.26 -25.20 -32.06
N SER A 10 -25.43 -24.97 -31.48
CA SER A 10 -25.75 -25.25 -30.07
C SER A 10 -26.10 -26.73 -29.90
N LEU A 11 -25.78 -27.33 -28.76
CA LEU A 11 -26.56 -28.46 -28.22
C LEU A 11 -26.58 -28.45 -26.68
N LEU A 12 -27.80 -28.43 -26.15
CA LEU A 12 -28.20 -28.49 -24.74
C LEU A 12 -28.26 -29.95 -24.21
N ALA A 13 -28.24 -30.04 -22.87
CA ALA A 13 -28.97 -30.94 -21.94
C ALA A 13 -28.00 -31.58 -20.91
N ALA A 14 -28.28 -31.73 -19.61
CA ALA A 14 -29.56 -31.81 -18.92
C ALA A 14 -29.45 -31.46 -17.40
N LEU A 15 -30.56 -30.92 -16.88
CA LEU A 15 -31.27 -31.17 -15.63
C LEU A 15 -30.52 -31.63 -14.36
N GLY A 16 -30.71 -30.85 -13.28
CA GLY A 16 -30.62 -31.31 -11.90
C GLY A 16 -31.22 -30.27 -10.94
N CYS A 17 -32.53 -30.36 -10.70
CA CYS A 17 -33.30 -29.55 -9.76
C CYS A 17 -33.69 -30.42 -8.56
N THR A 18 -33.43 -29.99 -7.32
CA THR A 18 -34.12 -30.49 -6.13
C THR A 18 -34.33 -29.36 -5.10
N PRO A 19 -35.56 -29.18 -4.59
CA PRO A 19 -35.89 -28.17 -3.60
C PRO A 19 -36.10 -28.75 -2.18
N GLN A 20 -36.07 -27.85 -1.19
CA GLN A 20 -36.95 -27.78 -0.01
C GLN A 20 -36.78 -28.78 1.15
N GLY A 21 -36.46 -28.22 2.33
CA GLY A 21 -36.67 -28.85 3.64
C GLY A 21 -36.74 -27.78 4.74
N ALA A 22 -37.93 -27.61 5.32
CA ALA A 22 -38.29 -26.55 6.24
C ALA A 22 -37.91 -26.82 7.71
N ALA A 23 -37.73 -25.73 8.45
CA ALA A 23 -37.91 -25.49 9.88
C ALA A 23 -38.04 -26.67 10.86
N SER A 24 -37.26 -26.59 11.95
CA SER A 24 -37.75 -26.91 13.29
C SER A 24 -37.19 -25.92 14.31
N LYS A 25 -38.11 -25.16 14.93
CA LYS A 25 -37.92 -24.49 16.21
C LYS A 25 -37.55 -25.53 17.27
N THR A 26 -36.67 -25.19 18.20
CA THR A 26 -36.88 -25.34 19.67
C THR A 26 -35.68 -24.72 20.39
N SER A 27 -35.96 -23.68 21.17
CA SER A 27 -35.11 -23.21 22.27
C SER A 27 -35.46 -24.04 23.51
N PRO A 28 -34.48 -24.37 24.37
CA PRO A 28 -34.50 -23.76 25.69
C PRO A 28 -33.11 -23.34 26.21
N ALA A 29 -33.05 -22.18 26.87
CA ALA A 29 -32.05 -21.84 27.90
C ALA A 29 -32.46 -22.50 29.24
N PRO A 30 -31.73 -22.36 30.38
CA PRO A 30 -30.39 -21.82 30.66
C PRO A 30 -29.50 -22.80 31.47
N ALA A 31 -28.20 -22.50 31.65
CA ALA A 31 -27.43 -23.04 32.77
C ALA A 31 -26.40 -22.02 33.27
N LEU A 32 -26.51 -21.75 34.57
CA LEU A 32 -25.62 -20.96 35.43
C LEU A 32 -24.42 -21.83 35.86
N ASP A 33 -23.23 -21.24 35.91
CA ASP A 33 -22.07 -21.68 36.73
C ASP A 33 -21.11 -20.46 36.71
N ASP A 34 -21.10 -19.54 37.68
CA ASP A 34 -20.73 -19.56 39.10
C ASP A 34 -19.31 -20.07 39.43
N SER A 35 -18.40 -19.09 39.47
CA SER A 35 -17.31 -18.91 40.44
C SER A 35 -15.85 -19.28 40.10
N PRO A 36 -14.88 -18.50 40.67
CA PRO A 36 -13.51 -18.37 40.18
C PRO A 36 -12.49 -19.17 41.00
N PRO A 37 -11.21 -19.14 40.60
CA PRO A 37 -10.19 -18.88 41.61
C PRO A 37 -9.16 -17.79 41.25
N VAL A 38 -8.92 -16.99 42.29
CA VAL A 38 -7.75 -16.15 42.60
C VAL A 38 -6.41 -16.85 42.31
N ALA A 39 -5.44 -16.10 41.77
CA ALA A 39 -4.06 -16.13 42.27
C ALA A 39 -3.26 -14.94 41.70
N ALA A 40 -2.75 -14.13 42.62
CA ALA A 40 -1.68 -13.18 42.38
C ALA A 40 -0.38 -13.91 42.02
N ALA A 41 0.38 -13.36 41.08
CA ALA A 41 1.81 -13.62 40.96
C ALA A 41 2.52 -12.34 40.53
N THR A 42 3.05 -11.65 41.54
CA THR A 42 4.17 -10.73 41.43
C THR A 42 5.35 -11.42 40.75
N ASN A 43 5.81 -10.90 39.61
CA ASN A 43 7.16 -11.15 39.14
C ASN A 43 7.91 -9.82 39.03
N SER A 44 8.63 -9.52 40.11
CA SER A 44 9.83 -8.71 40.08
C SER A 44 10.81 -9.33 39.11
N SER A 45 11.20 -8.59 38.08
CA SER A 45 12.44 -8.83 37.35
C SER A 45 13.24 -7.55 37.39
N ALA A 46 14.25 -7.57 38.26
CA ALA A 46 15.34 -6.63 38.25
C ALA A 46 16.01 -6.66 36.88
N HIS A 47 16.08 -5.51 36.21
CA HIS A 47 16.91 -5.33 35.03
C HIS A 47 17.94 -4.25 35.31
N SER A 48 19.16 -4.72 35.56
CA SER A 48 20.46 -4.15 35.21
C SER A 48 20.57 -2.63 35.03
N GLY A 49 21.21 -1.99 36.02
CA GLY A 49 22.38 -1.12 35.86
C GLY A 49 22.30 0.09 34.91
N PRO A 50 22.31 1.33 35.42
CA PRO A 50 22.70 2.49 34.62
C PRO A 50 24.21 2.46 34.37
N THR A 51 24.59 2.35 33.09
CA THR A 51 25.98 2.56 32.66
C THR A 51 26.17 4.07 32.44
N PRO A 52 27.13 4.73 33.11
CA PRO A 52 27.41 6.14 32.85
C PRO A 52 28.27 6.32 31.57
N VAL A 53 27.82 7.21 30.70
CA VAL A 53 28.58 7.94 29.65
C VAL A 53 28.60 9.39 30.16
N PRO A 54 29.69 10.22 30.13
CA PRO A 54 30.53 10.50 28.94
C PRO A 54 32.01 10.92 29.18
N ALA A 55 32.79 11.02 28.10
CA ALA A 55 33.77 12.11 27.93
C ALA A 55 34.03 12.38 26.43
N PRO A 56 34.09 13.66 26.00
CA PRO A 56 34.39 14.05 24.63
C PRO A 56 35.90 14.15 24.40
N VAL A 57 36.42 13.51 23.35
CA VAL A 57 37.76 13.80 22.84
C VAL A 57 37.62 14.65 21.59
N ALA A 58 38.05 15.90 21.71
CA ALA A 58 38.33 16.79 20.61
C ALA A 58 39.41 16.16 19.72
N SER A 59 39.22 16.22 18.42
CA SER A 59 40.29 16.06 17.45
C SER A 59 40.06 17.07 16.34
N ASP A 60 40.97 18.03 16.32
CA ASP A 60 41.10 19.13 15.36
C ASP A 60 41.18 18.61 13.91
N PRO A 61 40.62 19.34 12.93
CA PRO A 61 40.71 19.00 11.52
C PRO A 61 42.03 19.47 10.89
N PRO A 62 42.73 18.64 10.09
CA PRO A 62 43.74 19.17 9.18
C PRO A 62 43.05 19.81 7.96
N SER A 63 43.21 21.13 7.86
CA SER A 63 43.06 21.89 6.62
C SER A 63 43.95 21.32 5.52
N ARG A 64 43.39 20.89 4.38
CA ARG A 64 44.10 20.93 3.09
C ARG A 64 43.19 21.40 1.97
N LYS A 65 43.82 22.26 1.16
CA LYS A 65 43.30 23.14 0.12
C LYS A 65 42.75 22.39 -1.08
N SER A 66 41.83 23.08 -1.76
CA SER A 66 41.25 22.83 -3.07
C SER A 66 42.23 22.33 -4.13
N ALA A 67 41.76 21.40 -4.96
CA ALA A 67 42.11 21.35 -6.36
C ALA A 67 40.80 21.31 -7.16
N ASP A 68 40.73 22.30 -8.04
CA ASP A 68 39.72 22.59 -9.04
C ASP A 68 39.59 21.43 -10.05
N GLY A 69 38.37 21.14 -10.47
CA GLY A 69 38.06 20.04 -11.38
C GLY A 69 36.62 20.11 -11.81
N GLY A 70 36.27 21.20 -12.50
CA GLY A 70 34.93 21.47 -12.99
C GLY A 70 34.40 20.37 -13.92
N LEU A 71 33.20 19.90 -13.60
CA LEU A 71 32.16 19.59 -14.58
C LEU A 71 30.85 20.15 -14.02
N SER A 72 30.51 21.34 -14.51
CA SER A 72 29.15 21.89 -14.45
C SER A 72 28.21 20.91 -15.13
N VAL A 73 27.54 20.08 -14.34
CA VAL A 73 26.23 19.56 -14.72
C VAL A 73 25.23 20.52 -14.12
N ASP A 74 24.64 21.28 -15.03
CA ASP A 74 23.46 22.10 -14.85
C ASP A 74 22.44 21.33 -14.00
N ALA A 75 22.42 21.61 -12.70
CA ALA A 75 21.31 21.25 -11.84
C ALA A 75 20.20 22.25 -12.15
N SER A 76 19.63 22.12 -13.35
CA SER A 76 18.28 22.62 -13.63
C SER A 76 17.42 22.19 -12.44
N PRO A 77 16.74 23.11 -11.75
CA PRO A 77 15.74 22.73 -10.77
C PRO A 77 14.70 21.92 -11.55
N VAL A 78 14.70 20.60 -11.35
CA VAL A 78 13.61 19.75 -11.83
C VAL A 78 12.35 20.38 -11.26
N ASP A 79 11.57 20.96 -12.15
CA ASP A 79 10.38 21.69 -11.79
C ASP A 79 9.58 20.88 -10.79
N ALA A 80 9.13 21.55 -9.74
CA ALA A 80 7.95 21.16 -8.97
C ALA A 80 6.66 21.20 -9.84
N ALA A 81 6.75 20.78 -11.11
CA ALA A 81 5.69 20.66 -12.09
C ALA A 81 4.81 19.41 -11.86
N GLY A 82 4.81 18.85 -10.64
CA GLY A 82 3.91 17.77 -10.26
C GLY A 82 2.51 18.26 -9.83
N THR A 83 2.36 19.53 -9.44
CA THR A 83 1.11 19.99 -8.79
C THR A 83 0.19 20.76 -9.72
N SER A 84 0.70 21.46 -10.74
CA SER A 84 -0.13 22.38 -11.54
C SER A 84 -1.04 21.71 -12.58
N GLY A 85 -0.96 20.38 -12.76
CA GLY A 85 -1.83 19.61 -13.67
C GLY A 85 -2.58 18.44 -13.04
N ALA A 86 -2.29 18.10 -11.77
CA ALA A 86 -2.91 16.96 -11.12
C ALA A 86 -4.37 17.25 -10.76
N ARG A 87 -5.30 16.46 -11.30
CA ARG A 87 -6.75 16.61 -11.03
C ARG A 87 -7.18 16.09 -9.66
N ALA A 88 -6.30 15.38 -8.96
CA ALA A 88 -6.52 14.88 -7.61
C ALA A 88 -5.24 14.92 -6.78
N LYS A 89 -5.42 14.96 -5.46
CA LYS A 89 -4.40 14.61 -4.48
C LYS A 89 -4.55 13.13 -4.11
N VAL A 90 -3.45 12.41 -4.02
CA VAL A 90 -3.45 11.03 -3.52
C VAL A 90 -3.00 11.02 -2.06
N VAL A 91 -3.73 10.28 -1.22
CA VAL A 91 -3.39 10.07 0.19
C VAL A 91 -3.42 8.58 0.52
N SER A 92 -2.46 8.12 1.31
CA SER A 92 -2.49 6.76 1.86
C SER A 92 -3.60 6.67 2.90
N ILE A 93 -4.52 5.71 2.76
CA ILE A 93 -5.62 5.47 3.71
C ILE A 93 -5.46 4.15 4.47
N GLY A 94 -4.54 3.30 4.05
CA GLY A 94 -4.26 2.05 4.72
C GLY A 94 -3.09 1.33 4.11
N MET A 95 -2.32 0.63 4.95
CA MET A 95 -1.29 -0.28 4.51
C MET A 95 -1.13 -1.42 5.51
N HIS A 96 -1.08 -2.65 5.00
CA HIS A 96 -0.82 -3.85 5.79
C HIS A 96 0.40 -4.60 5.24
N VAL A 97 1.35 -4.93 6.11
CA VAL A 97 2.57 -5.66 5.77
C VAL A 97 2.45 -7.10 6.30
N GLY A 98 2.42 -8.07 5.40
CA GLY A 98 2.32 -9.48 5.73
C GLY A 98 3.57 -9.99 6.46
N GLY A 99 3.35 -10.80 7.50
CA GLY A 99 4.41 -11.41 8.30
C GLY A 99 5.17 -10.43 9.20
N GLY A 100 4.57 -9.28 9.53
CA GLY A 100 5.12 -8.30 10.46
C GLY A 100 4.05 -7.71 11.39
N PRO A 101 4.46 -6.94 12.40
CA PRO A 101 3.52 -6.22 13.26
C PRO A 101 2.79 -5.11 12.50
N PHE A 102 1.58 -4.75 12.96
CA PHE A 102 0.76 -3.69 12.37
C PHE A 102 1.11 -2.33 12.97
N ASP A 103 2.36 -1.91 12.85
CA ASP A 103 2.86 -0.66 13.40
C ASP A 103 3.46 0.24 12.30
N GLU A 104 3.58 1.53 12.62
CA GLU A 104 4.07 2.54 11.69
C GLU A 104 5.54 2.33 11.30
N VAL A 105 6.39 1.77 12.18
CA VAL A 105 7.82 1.54 11.90
C VAL A 105 7.98 0.49 10.81
N THR A 106 7.22 -0.60 10.88
CA THR A 106 7.20 -1.65 9.85
C THR A 106 6.72 -1.12 8.49
N LYS A 107 5.84 -0.11 8.51
CA LYS A 107 5.26 0.54 7.33
C LYS A 107 6.21 1.57 6.66
N GLN A 108 7.05 2.26 7.44
CA GLN A 108 7.86 3.39 6.96
C GLN A 108 8.68 3.13 5.69
N PRO A 109 9.40 1.99 5.52
CA PRO A 109 10.24 1.79 4.34
C PRO A 109 9.45 1.80 3.02
N PHE A 110 8.23 1.27 3.05
CA PHE A 110 7.37 1.23 1.88
C PHE A 110 6.80 2.62 1.57
N LEU A 111 6.37 3.36 2.60
CA LEU A 111 5.90 4.74 2.44
C LEU A 111 6.98 5.64 1.86
N ARG A 112 8.22 5.52 2.34
CA ARG A 112 9.36 6.29 1.84
C ARG A 112 9.62 6.07 0.35
N SER A 113 9.35 4.86 -0.15
CA SER A 113 9.49 4.51 -1.57
C SER A 113 8.32 5.02 -2.41
N ALA A 114 7.09 4.95 -1.89
CA ALA A 114 5.87 5.18 -2.67
C ALA A 114 5.34 6.62 -2.62
N GLU A 115 5.27 7.23 -1.43
CA GLU A 115 4.61 8.53 -1.23
C GLU A 115 5.21 9.68 -2.05
N PRO A 116 6.54 9.80 -2.20
CA PRO A 116 7.13 10.86 -3.03
C PRO A 116 6.65 10.82 -4.49
N ARG A 117 6.20 9.64 -4.96
CA ARG A 117 5.77 9.41 -6.34
C ARG A 117 4.25 9.49 -6.51
N TYR A 118 3.50 9.74 -5.45
CA TYR A 118 2.03 9.91 -5.53
C TYR A 118 1.53 10.94 -6.55
N PRO A 119 2.25 12.03 -6.88
CA PRO A 119 1.86 12.90 -7.99
C PRO A 119 1.77 12.17 -9.35
N GLU A 120 2.64 11.18 -9.60
CA GLU A 120 2.57 10.35 -10.81
C GLU A 120 1.33 9.46 -10.80
N LEU A 121 1.00 8.87 -9.64
CA LEU A 121 -0.24 8.11 -9.48
C LEU A 121 -1.47 9.01 -9.64
N ALA A 122 -1.41 10.24 -9.14
CA ALA A 122 -2.47 11.23 -9.29
C ALA A 122 -2.78 11.55 -10.75
N ALA A 123 -1.79 11.50 -11.65
CA ALA A 123 -1.98 11.70 -13.08
C ALA A 123 -2.92 10.66 -13.70
N CYS A 124 -2.94 9.42 -13.18
CA CYS A 124 -3.89 8.38 -13.61
C CYS A 124 -5.35 8.79 -13.42
N PHE A 125 -5.63 9.69 -12.47
CA PHE A 125 -6.96 10.22 -12.24
C PHE A 125 -7.54 11.01 -13.42
N GLY A 126 -6.70 11.43 -14.38
CA GLY A 126 -7.17 12.02 -15.64
C GLY A 126 -7.97 11.06 -16.53
N ARG A 127 -7.85 9.74 -16.32
CA ARG A 127 -8.52 8.68 -17.09
C ARG A 127 -9.88 8.27 -16.52
N VAL A 128 -10.25 8.79 -15.36
CA VAL A 128 -11.56 8.58 -14.77
C VAL A 128 -12.43 9.80 -15.06
N ASN A 129 -13.75 9.64 -14.98
CA ASN A 129 -14.67 10.78 -14.99
C ASN A 129 -15.00 11.13 -13.52
N PRO A 130 -14.27 12.05 -12.86
CA PRO A 130 -14.33 12.13 -11.43
C PRO A 130 -15.19 13.31 -10.99
N ALA A 131 -16.46 13.03 -10.68
CA ALA A 131 -17.26 13.94 -9.88
C ALA A 131 -17.02 13.77 -8.37
N LYS A 132 -16.37 12.67 -7.94
CA LYS A 132 -16.24 12.27 -6.54
C LYS A 132 -14.88 11.67 -6.23
N GLN A 133 -14.53 11.67 -4.95
CA GLN A 133 -13.41 10.91 -4.42
C GLN A 133 -13.56 9.41 -4.73
N GLY A 134 -12.44 8.71 -4.81
CA GLY A 134 -12.45 7.26 -4.95
C GLY A 134 -11.14 6.64 -4.47
N GLU A 135 -11.13 5.33 -4.41
CA GLU A 135 -10.08 4.56 -3.74
C GLU A 135 -9.49 3.55 -4.70
N PHE A 136 -8.21 3.26 -4.51
CA PHE A 136 -7.49 2.22 -5.21
C PHE A 136 -6.70 1.41 -4.19
N GLY A 137 -6.92 0.10 -4.19
CA GLY A 137 -6.20 -0.87 -3.38
C GLY A 137 -5.40 -1.82 -4.26
N VAL A 138 -4.24 -2.26 -3.78
CA VAL A 138 -3.35 -3.18 -4.51
C VAL A 138 -2.52 -4.01 -3.55
N ASP A 139 -2.24 -5.25 -3.93
CA ASP A 139 -1.32 -6.12 -3.19
C ASP A 139 0.01 -6.18 -3.94
N LEU A 140 1.10 -5.94 -3.23
CA LEU A 140 2.46 -5.89 -3.73
C LEU A 140 3.26 -7.02 -3.11
N THR A 141 3.97 -7.79 -3.92
CA THR A 141 4.98 -8.73 -3.43
C THR A 141 6.36 -8.17 -3.77
N ILE A 142 7.13 -7.87 -2.73
CA ILE A 142 8.49 -7.30 -2.80
C ILE A 142 9.45 -8.38 -2.33
N GLU A 143 10.46 -8.68 -3.14
CA GLU A 143 11.46 -9.70 -2.83
C GLU A 143 12.43 -9.19 -1.74
N ALA A 144 13.20 -10.09 -1.14
CA ALA A 144 14.05 -9.77 0.02
C ALA A 144 15.13 -8.72 -0.29
N ASP A 145 15.57 -8.64 -1.53
CA ASP A 145 16.54 -7.69 -2.07
C ASP A 145 15.93 -6.31 -2.37
N GLY A 146 14.61 -6.15 -2.29
CA GLY A 146 13.91 -4.92 -2.67
C GLY A 146 13.54 -4.93 -4.16
N GLY A 147 13.59 -3.76 -4.79
CA GLY A 147 13.34 -3.63 -6.23
C GLY A 147 11.86 -3.49 -6.58
N ARG A 148 11.54 -3.82 -7.84
CA ARG A 148 10.18 -3.67 -8.38
C ARG A 148 9.25 -4.75 -7.84
N ALA A 149 8.11 -4.32 -7.31
CA ALA A 149 7.10 -5.23 -6.79
C ALA A 149 6.36 -5.99 -7.91
N LYS A 150 5.97 -7.23 -7.60
CA LYS A 150 4.93 -7.94 -8.34
C LYS A 150 3.57 -7.42 -7.86
N VAL A 151 2.77 -6.90 -8.78
CA VAL A 151 1.44 -6.35 -8.48
C VAL A 151 0.36 -7.42 -8.66
N ALA A 152 -0.52 -7.53 -7.66
CA ALA A 152 -1.68 -8.41 -7.65
C ALA A 152 -2.92 -7.70 -7.09
N ASN A 153 -4.09 -8.28 -7.33
CA ASN A 153 -5.38 -7.88 -6.74
C ASN A 153 -5.68 -6.36 -6.78
N PRO A 154 -5.57 -5.69 -7.95
CA PRO A 154 -5.97 -4.30 -8.07
C PRO A 154 -7.48 -4.17 -7.83
N ARG A 155 -7.85 -3.24 -6.97
CA ARG A 155 -9.24 -2.99 -6.54
C ARG A 155 -9.50 -1.50 -6.62
N THR A 156 -10.64 -1.08 -7.13
CA THR A 156 -10.98 0.36 -7.18
C THR A 156 -12.46 0.62 -7.14
N THR A 157 -12.82 1.77 -6.56
CA THR A 157 -14.17 2.34 -6.63
C THR A 157 -14.34 3.29 -7.82
N LEU A 158 -13.26 3.63 -8.51
CA LEU A 158 -13.26 4.55 -9.65
C LEU A 158 -13.63 3.84 -10.96
N ARG A 159 -14.35 4.55 -11.83
CA ARG A 159 -14.75 4.07 -13.16
C ARG A 159 -14.10 4.95 -14.23
N GLY A 160 -13.37 4.33 -15.13
CA GLY A 160 -12.64 4.99 -16.22
C GLY A 160 -11.83 3.99 -17.00
N GLU A 161 -11.87 4.09 -18.33
CA GLU A 161 -11.09 3.22 -19.19
C GLU A 161 -9.59 3.51 -19.02
N GLY A 162 -8.77 2.47 -18.85
CA GLY A 162 -7.32 2.62 -18.72
C GLY A 162 -6.84 3.13 -17.35
N PHE A 163 -7.72 3.36 -16.37
CA PHE A 163 -7.32 3.82 -15.03
C PHE A 163 -6.55 2.75 -14.26
N VAL A 164 -7.07 1.51 -14.21
CA VAL A 164 -6.46 0.42 -13.45
C VAL A 164 -5.09 0.09 -14.01
N GLU A 165 -4.96 0.06 -15.34
CA GLU A 165 -3.70 -0.19 -16.03
C GLU A 165 -2.66 0.89 -15.72
N CYS A 166 -3.08 2.16 -15.71
CA CYS A 166 -2.22 3.28 -15.33
C CYS A 166 -1.74 3.16 -13.87
N ALA A 167 -2.67 2.91 -12.94
CA ALA A 167 -2.34 2.78 -11.52
C ALA A 167 -1.44 1.55 -11.26
N VAL A 168 -1.70 0.42 -11.91
CA VAL A 168 -0.85 -0.78 -11.82
C VAL A 168 0.54 -0.52 -12.40
N ALA A 169 0.64 0.21 -13.52
CA ALA A 169 1.93 0.58 -14.10
C ALA A 169 2.75 1.46 -13.15
N PHE A 170 2.10 2.41 -12.46
CA PHE A 170 2.73 3.20 -11.40
C PHE A 170 3.35 2.29 -10.32
N TRP A 171 2.59 1.37 -9.73
CA TRP A 171 3.10 0.49 -8.67
C TRP A 171 4.23 -0.44 -9.15
N LYS A 172 4.19 -0.90 -10.40
CA LYS A 172 5.27 -1.69 -11.01
C LYS A 172 6.54 -0.87 -11.27
N SER A 173 6.44 0.46 -11.33
CA SER A 173 7.58 1.35 -11.61
C SER A 173 8.35 1.78 -10.36
N ILE A 174 7.81 1.54 -9.16
CA ILE A 174 8.46 1.88 -7.90
C ILE A 174 9.56 0.86 -7.62
N ASP A 175 10.73 1.36 -7.26
CA ASP A 175 11.81 0.58 -6.68
C ASP A 175 11.69 0.67 -5.16
N PHE A 176 11.43 -0.47 -4.50
CA PHE A 176 11.27 -0.53 -3.06
C PHE A 176 12.59 -0.83 -2.38
N GLU A 177 12.79 -0.19 -1.22
CA GLU A 177 13.93 -0.49 -0.36
C GLU A 177 14.01 -1.97 0.01
N ARG A 178 15.24 -2.46 0.15
CA ARG A 178 15.53 -3.80 0.65
C ARG A 178 14.95 -3.98 2.06
N SER A 179 14.19 -5.06 2.26
CA SER A 179 13.67 -5.44 3.58
C SER A 179 14.66 -6.35 4.31
N PRO A 180 15.09 -6.03 5.54
CA PRO A 180 15.96 -6.91 6.32
C PRO A 180 15.27 -8.21 6.74
N HIS A 181 13.94 -8.24 6.72
CA HIS A 181 13.11 -9.37 7.18
C HIS A 181 12.61 -10.26 6.03
N GLY A 182 13.38 -10.32 4.93
CA GLY A 182 13.06 -11.14 3.76
C GLY A 182 11.94 -10.57 2.90
N LYS A 183 11.38 -11.45 2.05
CA LYS A 183 10.27 -11.17 1.14
C LYS A 183 9.04 -10.67 1.91
N LYS A 184 8.37 -9.63 1.38
CA LYS A 184 7.18 -9.03 1.98
C LYS A 184 6.02 -8.98 1.01
N VAL A 185 4.82 -9.16 1.56
CA VAL A 185 3.56 -8.87 0.88
C VAL A 185 2.98 -7.63 1.51
N VAL A 186 2.72 -6.59 0.74
CA VAL A 186 2.21 -5.31 1.23
C VAL A 186 0.90 -4.99 0.53
N SER A 187 -0.18 -4.87 1.28
CA SER A 187 -1.46 -4.39 0.78
C SER A 187 -1.52 -2.88 1.00
N TYR A 188 -1.62 -2.13 -0.09
CA TYR A 188 -1.76 -0.67 -0.11
C TYR A 188 -3.19 -0.28 -0.43
N SER A 189 -3.69 0.75 0.25
CA SER A 189 -4.94 1.43 -0.07
C SER A 189 -4.71 2.93 -0.10
N VAL A 190 -5.04 3.56 -1.21
CA VAL A 190 -4.93 5.02 -1.40
C VAL A 190 -6.28 5.61 -1.79
N ARG A 191 -6.48 6.88 -1.43
CA ARG A 191 -7.64 7.67 -1.83
C ARG A 191 -7.22 8.80 -2.75
N PHE A 192 -7.96 8.97 -3.82
CA PHE A 192 -7.89 10.11 -4.73
C PHE A 192 -8.93 11.14 -4.30
N VAL A 193 -8.46 12.33 -3.96
CA VAL A 193 -9.27 13.47 -3.56
C VAL A 193 -9.21 14.52 -4.68
N PRO A 194 -10.30 14.76 -5.43
CA PRO A 194 -10.31 15.75 -6.50
C PRO A 194 -9.88 17.12 -5.99
N VAL A 195 -9.05 17.84 -6.74
CA VAL A 195 -8.60 19.19 -6.32
C VAL A 195 -9.78 20.16 -6.16
N ALA A 196 -10.81 20.02 -6.99
CA ALA A 196 -12.06 20.77 -6.88
C ALA A 196 -12.80 20.55 -5.54
N SER A 197 -12.58 19.41 -4.87
CA SER A 197 -13.17 19.12 -3.57
C SER A 197 -12.36 19.66 -2.39
N LEU A 198 -11.12 20.09 -2.60
CA LEU A 198 -10.24 20.65 -1.57
C LEU A 198 -10.36 22.18 -1.45
N ALA A 199 -10.90 22.85 -2.46
CA ALA A 199 -11.03 24.31 -2.53
C ALA A 199 -12.31 24.86 -1.87
N LYS A 200 -12.99 24.04 -1.06
CA LYS A 200 -14.31 24.33 -0.49
C LYS A 200 -14.26 24.16 1.02
#